data_AF-A0A813SG74-F1
#
_entry.id   AF-A0A813SG74-F1
#
_cell.length_a   1.000
_cell.length_b   1.000
_cell.length_c   1.000
_cell.angle_alpha   90.00
_cell.angle_beta   90.00
_cell.angle_gamma   90.00
#
_symmetry.space_group_name_H-M   'P 1'
#
loop_
_entity.id
_entity.type
_entity.pdbx_description
1 polymer ?
#
loop_
_entity_poly.entity_id
_entity_poly.type
_entity_poly.pdbx_seq_one_letter_code
_entity_poly.pdbx_strand_id
1 'polypeptide(L)'
;MSGFAVWCTSTTLGGLNYVNNGLVGINSNSQTDVQLGNGFYLKPGQLIFHPGVNNAHACLRFTVPLAGFYDVEGIFFSPGLPSTPNGYATTDVHLSINNVELRSLWINQNSGMLIFRQIYLNVGDYVQFEIGWGQNNNYGSDTTAANITIVAYS
;
A
#
# COMPACT_ATOMS: atom_id res chain seq x y z
N MET A 1 8.17 -1.50 -21.52
CA MET A 1 7.87 -0.38 -20.60
C MET A 1 8.42 -0.76 -19.24
N SER A 2 9.48 -0.10 -18.78
CA SER A 2 10.03 -0.24 -17.42
C SER A 2 9.38 0.80 -16.52
N GLY A 3 8.76 0.40 -15.42
CA GLY A 3 8.14 1.34 -14.48
C GLY A 3 7.24 0.68 -13.44
N PHE A 4 6.90 1.46 -12.41
CA PHE A 4 5.81 1.12 -11.50
C PHE A 4 4.47 1.27 -12.22
N ALA A 5 3.62 0.26 -12.14
CA ALA A 5 2.25 0.33 -12.59
C ALA A 5 1.34 0.36 -11.37
N VAL A 6 0.76 1.53 -11.10
CA VAL A 6 -0.31 1.65 -10.09
C VAL A 6 -1.61 1.28 -10.77
N TRP A 7 -2.19 0.14 -10.41
CA TRP A 7 -3.55 -0.22 -10.83
C TRP A 7 -4.49 0.12 -9.68
N CYS A 8 -5.08 1.31 -9.70
CA CYS A 8 -6.27 1.60 -8.91
C CYS A 8 -7.50 1.50 -9.81
N THR A 9 -8.54 0.81 -9.37
CA THR A 9 -9.85 0.82 -10.05
C THR A 9 -10.70 2.00 -9.54
N SER A 10 -10.12 3.19 -9.32
CA SER A 10 -10.89 4.39 -8.97
C SER A 10 -10.30 5.66 -9.60
N THR A 11 -10.95 6.11 -10.68
CA THR A 11 -10.72 7.41 -11.31
C THR A 11 -11.58 8.48 -10.63
N THR A 12 -11.09 9.12 -9.57
CA THR A 12 -11.43 10.53 -9.27
C THR A 12 -10.50 11.13 -8.21
N LEU A 13 -9.59 12.02 -8.64
CA LEU A 13 -8.89 12.96 -7.75
C LEU A 13 -9.76 14.22 -7.63
N GLY A 14 -10.45 14.37 -6.50
CA GLY A 14 -11.27 15.52 -6.17
C GLY A 14 -12.42 15.14 -5.25
N GLY A 15 -12.13 15.05 -3.95
CA GLY A 15 -13.08 14.56 -2.94
C GLY A 15 -13.20 13.03 -2.98
N LEU A 16 -12.46 12.34 -2.12
CA LEU A 16 -12.36 10.88 -2.12
C LEU A 16 -13.70 10.22 -1.77
N ASN A 17 -14.48 9.84 -2.78
CA ASN A 17 -15.63 8.96 -2.65
C ASN A 17 -15.16 7.49 -2.77
N TYR A 18 -14.92 6.86 -1.62
CA TYR A 18 -14.31 5.52 -1.43
C TYR A 18 -15.16 4.31 -1.84
N VAL A 19 -16.08 4.43 -2.80
CA VAL A 19 -17.30 3.61 -2.65
C VAL A 19 -17.26 2.23 -3.29
N ASN A 20 -16.29 1.87 -4.14
CA ASN A 20 -16.34 0.55 -4.82
C ASN A 20 -15.03 -0.24 -4.91
N ASN A 21 -13.86 0.40 -4.84
CA ASN A 21 -12.58 -0.24 -5.17
C ASN A 21 -11.46 0.18 -4.23
N GLY A 22 -10.43 -0.67 -4.12
CA GLY A 22 -9.18 -0.32 -3.45
C GLY A 22 -8.52 0.89 -4.13
N LEU A 23 -7.90 1.74 -3.32
CA LEU A 23 -7.25 2.98 -3.75
C LEU A 23 -5.78 2.96 -3.36
N VAL A 24 -4.94 3.41 -4.28
CA VAL A 24 -3.54 3.77 -4.01
C VAL A 24 -3.37 5.25 -4.33
N GLY A 25 -2.82 6.00 -3.40
CA GLY A 25 -2.66 7.45 -3.53
C GLY A 25 -1.31 7.92 -3.02
N ILE A 26 -0.87 9.08 -3.49
CA ILE A 26 0.33 9.75 -2.97
C ILE A 26 -0.03 11.20 -2.67
N ASN A 27 0.44 11.71 -1.53
CA ASN A 27 0.45 13.16 -1.33
C ASN A 27 1.55 13.77 -2.20
N SER A 28 1.19 14.26 -3.38
CA SER A 28 2.13 14.90 -4.31
C SER A 28 2.53 16.32 -3.89
N ASN A 29 1.97 16.86 -2.80
CA ASN A 29 2.43 18.13 -2.23
C ASN A 29 3.80 17.91 -1.55
N SER A 30 4.70 18.89 -1.69
CA SER A 30 6.05 18.82 -1.14
C SER A 30 6.22 19.46 0.24
N GLN A 31 5.18 20.11 0.79
CA GLN A 31 5.29 20.96 1.99
C GLN A 31 4.16 20.80 3.00
N THR A 32 2.94 20.47 2.59
CA THR A 32 1.78 20.43 3.49
C THR A 32 1.20 19.05 3.67
N ASP A 33 0.83 18.75 4.92
CA ASP A 33 0.00 17.60 5.23
C ASP A 33 -1.38 17.74 4.59
N VAL A 34 -1.91 16.65 4.05
CA VAL A 34 -3.27 16.57 3.51
C VAL A 34 -4.16 15.83 4.49
N GLN A 35 -5.22 16.48 4.95
CA GLN A 35 -6.24 15.85 5.81
C GLN A 35 -7.22 15.03 4.95
N LEU A 36 -7.37 13.74 5.26
CA LEU A 36 -8.32 12.86 4.56
C LEU A 36 -9.70 12.79 5.23
N GLY A 37 -9.80 13.25 6.47
CA GLY A 37 -10.96 13.06 7.35
C GLY A 37 -10.66 12.08 8.49
N ASN A 38 -11.55 12.01 9.48
CA ASN A 38 -11.47 11.08 10.63
C ASN A 38 -10.11 11.02 11.34
N GLY A 39 -9.38 12.15 11.39
CA GLY A 39 -8.07 12.23 12.04
C GLY A 39 -6.91 11.59 11.27
N PHE A 40 -7.06 11.31 9.98
CA PHE A 40 -5.99 10.83 9.10
C PHE A 40 -5.33 11.98 8.34
N TYR A 41 -3.99 11.99 8.36
CA TYR A 41 -3.17 13.03 7.73
C TYR A 41 -2.05 12.40 6.92
N LEU A 42 -1.90 12.84 5.67
CA LEU A 42 -0.83 12.40 4.79
C LEU A 42 0.28 13.43 4.77
N LYS A 43 1.48 13.02 5.15
CA LYS A 43 2.68 13.82 5.01
C LYS A 43 3.06 14.02 3.54
N PRO A 44 3.80 15.09 3.19
CA PRO A 44 4.38 15.26 1.87
C PRO A 44 5.09 14.01 1.35
N GLY A 45 4.80 13.63 0.10
CA GLY A 45 5.39 12.46 -0.57
C GLY A 45 4.91 11.09 -0.06
N GLN A 46 4.01 11.04 0.91
CA GLN A 46 3.58 9.78 1.51
C GLN A 46 2.66 8.98 0.58
N LEU A 47 3.04 7.71 0.34
CA LEU A 47 2.21 6.72 -0.35
C LEU A 47 1.20 6.13 0.64
N ILE A 48 -0.03 5.95 0.18
CA ILE A 48 -1.12 5.33 0.94
C ILE A 48 -1.88 4.32 0.10
N PHE A 49 -2.54 3.44 0.83
CA PHE A 49 -3.48 2.46 0.34
C PHE A 49 -4.76 2.57 1.17
N HIS A 50 -5.91 2.33 0.55
CA HIS A 50 -7.16 2.18 1.26
C HIS A 50 -7.94 1.04 0.62
N PRO A 51 -8.31 -0.02 1.37
CA PRO A 51 -9.12 -1.10 0.82
C PRO A 51 -10.51 -0.57 0.45
N GLY A 52 -11.12 -1.15 -0.58
CA GLY A 52 -12.48 -0.84 -0.98
C GLY A 52 -13.53 -1.63 -0.21
N VAL A 53 -14.78 -1.42 -0.56
CA VAL A 53 -15.91 -2.25 -0.10
C VAL A 53 -15.75 -3.71 -0.53
N ASN A 54 -16.39 -4.65 0.19
CA ASN A 54 -16.34 -6.09 -0.07
C ASN A 54 -14.89 -6.67 -0.13
N ASN A 55 -13.98 -6.14 0.67
CA ASN A 55 -12.56 -6.49 0.69
C ASN A 55 -11.87 -6.34 -0.67
N ALA A 56 -12.22 -5.32 -1.44
CA ALA A 56 -11.50 -5.00 -2.66
C ALA A 56 -10.10 -4.49 -2.32
N HIS A 57 -9.07 -5.31 -2.53
CA HIS A 57 -7.69 -4.98 -2.20
C HIS A 57 -7.19 -3.78 -3.02
N ALA A 58 -6.44 -2.89 -2.36
CA ALA A 58 -5.63 -1.87 -3.03
C ALA A 58 -4.29 -2.47 -3.43
N CYS A 59 -3.91 -2.41 -4.72
CA CYS A 59 -2.73 -3.09 -5.24
C CYS A 59 -1.72 -2.12 -5.88
N LEU A 60 -0.46 -2.26 -5.50
CA LEU A 60 0.68 -1.65 -6.19
C LEU A 60 1.50 -2.75 -6.86
N ARG A 61 1.72 -2.64 -8.17
CA ARG A 61 2.48 -3.61 -8.95
C ARG A 61 3.76 -3.00 -9.53
N PHE A 62 4.89 -3.63 -9.28
CA PHE A 62 6.15 -3.35 -9.94
C PHE A 62 6.43 -4.44 -10.98
N THR A 63 6.66 -4.03 -12.23
CA THR A 63 7.07 -4.96 -13.30
C THR A 63 8.58 -4.93 -13.42
N VAL A 64 9.20 -6.10 -13.26
CA VAL A 64 10.65 -6.25 -13.26
C VAL A 64 11.22 -5.86 -14.62
N PRO A 65 12.04 -4.80 -14.70
CA PRO A 65 12.52 -4.27 -15.98
C PRO A 65 13.80 -4.95 -16.47
N LEU A 66 14.55 -5.60 -15.57
CA LEU A 66 15.83 -6.25 -15.84
C LEU A 66 15.89 -7.54 -15.01
N ALA A 67 16.41 -8.63 -15.57
CA ALA A 67 16.60 -9.85 -14.80
C ALA A 67 17.79 -9.70 -13.83
N GLY A 68 17.65 -10.20 -12.60
CA GLY A 68 18.70 -10.09 -11.59
C GLY A 68 18.20 -10.41 -10.18
N PHE A 69 19.07 -10.17 -9.19
CA PHE A 69 18.68 -10.29 -7.78
C PHE A 69 18.10 -8.97 -7.27
N TYR A 70 17.04 -9.09 -6.48
CA TYR A 70 16.30 -7.96 -5.92
C TYR A 70 16.14 -8.10 -4.40
N ASP A 71 16.24 -6.96 -3.73
CA ASP A 71 15.72 -6.77 -2.38
C ASP A 71 14.40 -5.99 -2.48
N VAL A 72 13.37 -6.50 -1.81
CA VAL A 72 12.02 -5.95 -1.82
C VAL A 72 11.59 -5.72 -0.38
N GLU A 73 11.19 -4.49 -0.07
CA GLU A 73 10.75 -4.07 1.25
C GLU A 73 9.49 -3.21 1.17
N GLY A 74 8.54 -3.49 2.05
CA GLY A 74 7.39 -2.65 2.32
C GLY A 74 7.21 -2.43 3.81
N ILE A 75 7.24 -1.17 4.24
CA ILE A 75 6.95 -0.76 5.62
C ILE A 75 5.57 -0.11 5.63
N PHE A 76 4.66 -0.61 6.44
CA PHE A 76 3.26 -0.22 6.49
C PHE A 76 2.89 0.32 7.87
N PHE A 77 2.07 1.36 7.93
CA PHE A 77 1.68 2.00 9.19
C PHE A 77 0.40 2.82 9.04
N SER A 78 -0.33 3.00 10.15
CA SER A 78 -1.48 3.91 10.18
C SER A 78 -1.01 5.39 10.13
N PRO A 79 -1.54 6.23 9.22
CA PRO A 79 -1.35 7.68 9.24
C PRO A 79 -2.39 8.42 10.11
N GLY A 80 -3.26 7.69 10.82
CA GLY A 80 -4.23 8.28 11.74
C GLY A 80 -3.64 8.70 13.09
N LEU A 81 -4.27 9.68 13.73
CA LEU A 81 -3.85 10.19 15.03
C LEU A 81 -4.35 9.31 16.19
N PRO A 82 -3.48 8.96 17.17
CA PRO A 82 -3.85 8.20 18.36
C PRO A 82 -5.05 8.73 19.16
N SER A 83 -5.23 10.06 19.15
CA SER A 83 -6.29 10.74 19.89
C SER A 83 -7.67 10.66 19.24
N THR A 84 -7.77 10.08 18.04
CA THR A 84 -9.04 9.98 17.30
C THR A 84 -9.68 8.61 17.51
N PRO A 85 -10.98 8.52 17.85
CA PRO A 85 -11.69 7.25 17.84
C PRO A 85 -11.60 6.58 16.47
N ASN A 86 -11.19 5.31 16.40
CA ASN A 86 -10.85 4.62 15.16
C ASN A 86 -9.74 5.34 14.34
N GLY A 87 -8.84 6.05 15.01
CA GLY A 87 -7.68 6.74 14.41
C GLY A 87 -6.55 5.81 14.01
N TYR A 88 -6.80 4.50 13.96
CA TYR A 88 -5.83 3.51 13.54
C TYR A 88 -6.44 2.63 12.46
N ALA A 89 -5.68 2.42 11.39
CA ALA A 89 -6.02 1.45 10.39
C ALA A 89 -5.90 0.02 10.94
N THR A 90 -6.82 -0.80 10.47
CA THR A 90 -6.83 -2.25 10.61
C THR A 90 -6.83 -2.86 9.23
N THR A 91 -5.68 -3.36 8.77
CA THR A 91 -5.54 -3.92 7.41
C THR A 91 -4.77 -5.23 7.43
N ASP A 92 -4.99 -6.09 6.45
CA ASP A 92 -4.02 -7.10 6.03
C ASP A 92 -3.15 -6.51 4.92
N VAL A 93 -1.84 -6.78 4.99
CA VAL A 93 -0.90 -6.37 3.95
C VAL A 93 -0.20 -7.62 3.44
N HIS A 94 -0.07 -7.71 2.12
CA HIS A 94 0.45 -8.87 1.42
C HIS A 94 1.58 -8.45 0.47
N LEU A 95 2.55 -9.34 0.32
CA LEU A 95 3.60 -9.25 -0.68
C LEU A 95 3.60 -10.54 -1.51
N SER A 96 3.41 -10.38 -2.81
CA SER A 96 3.28 -11.47 -3.76
C SER A 96 4.24 -11.31 -4.94
N ILE A 97 4.69 -12.42 -5.53
CA ILE A 97 5.37 -12.45 -6.82
C ILE A 97 4.54 -13.26 -7.81
N ASN A 98 4.22 -12.69 -8.97
CA ASN A 98 3.42 -13.36 -10.00
C ASN A 98 2.10 -13.95 -9.43
N ASN A 99 1.44 -13.20 -8.54
CA ASN A 99 0.25 -13.60 -7.78
C ASN A 99 0.43 -14.79 -6.82
N VAL A 100 1.66 -15.19 -6.51
CA VAL A 100 1.98 -16.14 -5.44
C VAL A 100 2.36 -15.35 -4.19
N GLU A 101 1.57 -15.47 -3.13
CA GLU A 101 1.86 -14.82 -1.85
C GLU A 101 3.18 -15.36 -1.28
N LEU A 102 4.09 -14.45 -0.95
CA LEU A 102 5.30 -14.77 -0.21
C LEU A 102 5.10 -14.57 1.28
N ARG A 103 4.41 -13.49 1.66
CA ARG A 103 4.14 -13.14 3.06
C ARG A 103 2.97 -12.19 3.20
N SER A 104 2.28 -12.32 4.31
CA SER A 104 1.26 -11.39 4.78
C SER A 104 1.43 -11.06 6.27
N LEU A 105 0.92 -9.92 6.70
CA LEU A 105 0.81 -9.53 8.12
C LEU A 105 -0.41 -8.65 8.36
N TRP A 106 -0.82 -8.58 9.63
CA TRP A 106 -1.87 -7.67 10.07
C TRP A 106 -1.27 -6.35 10.57
N ILE A 107 -1.89 -5.24 10.18
CA ILE A 107 -1.70 -3.92 10.76
C ILE A 107 -2.87 -3.66 11.68
N ASN A 108 -2.60 -3.36 12.96
CA ASN A 108 -3.61 -2.94 13.93
C ASN A 108 -2.90 -2.12 15.00
N GLN A 109 -3.06 -0.79 14.98
CA GLN A 109 -2.40 0.17 15.91
C GLN A 109 -0.85 0.19 15.84
N ASN A 110 -0.24 -0.67 15.04
CA ASN A 110 1.20 -0.86 14.92
C ASN A 110 1.69 -0.50 13.51
N SER A 111 3.01 -0.41 13.34
CA SER A 111 3.62 -0.57 12.02
C SER A 111 4.00 -2.03 11.76
N GLY A 112 4.12 -2.41 10.50
CA GLY A 112 4.56 -3.73 10.05
C GLY A 112 5.54 -3.61 8.90
N MET A 113 6.37 -4.64 8.71
CA MET A 113 7.36 -4.68 7.64
C MET A 113 7.34 -6.04 6.94
N LEU A 114 7.21 -6.02 5.62
CA LEU A 114 7.41 -7.16 4.74
C LEU A 114 8.73 -6.98 4.01
N ILE A 115 9.63 -7.95 4.14
CA ILE A 115 10.96 -7.88 3.55
C ILE A 115 11.36 -9.22 2.97
N PHE A 116 11.91 -9.18 1.75
CA PHE A 116 12.58 -10.29 1.11
C PHE A 116 13.87 -9.82 0.46
N ARG A 117 14.91 -10.64 0.57
CA ARG A 117 16.26 -10.31 0.14
C ARG A 117 16.75 -11.33 -0.87
N GLN A 118 17.54 -10.88 -1.82
CA GLN A 118 18.21 -11.72 -2.82
C GLN A 118 17.25 -12.65 -3.59
N ILE A 119 16.06 -12.14 -3.96
CA ILE A 119 15.15 -12.89 -4.84
C ILE A 119 15.61 -12.70 -6.29
N TYR A 120 15.82 -13.79 -7.01
CA TYR A 120 16.03 -13.71 -8.44
C TYR A 120 14.70 -13.48 -9.17
N LEU A 121 14.63 -12.42 -9.98
CA LEU A 121 13.47 -12.08 -10.78
C LEU A 121 13.84 -12.00 -12.26
N ASN A 122 12.95 -12.44 -13.13
CA ASN A 122 13.06 -12.33 -14.57
C ASN A 122 12.39 -11.04 -15.07
N VAL A 123 12.82 -10.56 -16.24
CA VAL A 123 12.12 -9.47 -16.94
C VAL A 123 10.65 -9.85 -17.12
N GLY A 124 9.76 -8.96 -16.69
CA GLY A 124 8.30 -9.17 -16.79
C GLY A 124 7.65 -9.84 -15.57
N ASP A 125 8.43 -10.35 -14.61
CA ASP A 125 7.87 -10.77 -13.33
C ASP A 125 7.22 -9.58 -12.61
N TYR A 126 6.17 -9.86 -11.84
CA TYR A 126 5.44 -8.86 -11.07
C TYR A 126 5.70 -9.02 -9.58
N VAL A 127 6.16 -7.95 -8.94
CA VAL A 127 6.16 -7.80 -7.47
C VAL A 127 4.91 -6.99 -7.11
N GLN A 128 4.10 -7.49 -6.19
CA GLN A 128 2.81 -6.91 -5.82
C GLN A 128 2.73 -6.68 -4.32
N PHE A 129 2.28 -5.49 -3.93
CA PHE A 129 1.84 -5.18 -2.58
C PHE A 129 0.34 -4.97 -2.59
N GLU A 130 -0.38 -5.72 -1.75
CA GLU A 130 -1.84 -5.70 -1.69
C GLU A 130 -2.27 -5.40 -0.26
N ILE A 131 -3.26 -4.52 -0.10
CA ILE A 131 -3.81 -4.13 1.21
C ILE A 131 -5.32 -4.30 1.18
N GLY A 132 -5.84 -5.13 2.08
CA GLY A 132 -7.25 -5.42 2.26
C GLY A 132 -7.77 -5.05 3.65
N TRP A 133 -8.87 -5.68 4.02
CA TRP A 133 -9.52 -5.54 5.32
C TRP A 133 -8.73 -6.20 6.42
N GLY A 134 -8.61 -5.50 7.54
CA GLY A 134 -8.06 -6.09 8.76
C GLY A 134 -9.03 -7.06 9.43
N GLN A 135 -8.63 -7.53 10.61
CA GLN A 135 -9.38 -8.52 11.39
C GLN A 135 -10.79 -8.07 11.82
N ASN A 136 -11.08 -6.77 11.74
CA ASN A 136 -12.40 -6.21 12.01
C ASN A 136 -13.39 -6.36 10.83
N ASN A 137 -12.95 -6.91 9.69
CA ASN A 137 -13.75 -7.13 8.49
C ASN A 137 -14.48 -5.88 7.99
N ASN A 138 -13.79 -4.75 8.00
CA ASN A 138 -14.29 -3.46 7.55
C ASN A 138 -13.22 -2.74 6.71
N TYR A 139 -13.63 -1.68 6.02
CA TYR A 139 -12.75 -0.75 5.31
C TYR A 139 -12.73 0.66 5.95
N GLY A 140 -13.63 0.93 6.89
CA GLY A 140 -13.77 2.26 7.49
C GLY A 140 -12.55 2.63 8.34
N SER A 141 -11.94 3.78 8.01
CA SER A 141 -10.71 4.28 8.65
C SER A 141 -9.48 3.38 8.42
N ASP A 142 -9.42 2.67 7.30
CA ASP A 142 -8.33 1.73 6.99
C ASP A 142 -7.27 2.26 6.01
N THR A 143 -7.16 3.59 5.89
CA THR A 143 -6.04 4.19 5.17
C THR A 143 -4.73 3.73 5.80
N THR A 144 -3.92 3.01 5.04
CA THR A 144 -2.61 2.51 5.46
C THR A 144 -1.53 3.21 4.65
N ALA A 145 -0.62 3.91 5.32
CA ALA A 145 0.56 4.47 4.67
C ALA A 145 1.62 3.40 4.45
N ALA A 146 2.44 3.59 3.41
CA ALA A 146 3.53 2.68 3.11
C ALA A 146 4.79 3.40 2.64
N ASN A 147 5.94 2.82 2.95
CA ASN A 147 7.20 3.08 2.27
C ASN A 147 7.61 1.80 1.56
N ILE A 148 7.74 1.86 0.22
CA ILE A 148 8.10 0.72 -0.62
C ILE A 148 9.48 0.95 -1.20
N THR A 149 10.38 -0.02 -1.04
CA THR A 149 11.73 -0.01 -1.60
C THR A 149 11.96 -1.28 -2.39
N ILE A 150 12.40 -1.14 -3.65
CA ILE A 150 12.80 -2.25 -4.51
C ILE A 150 14.16 -1.89 -5.09
N VAL A 151 15.17 -2.70 -4.80
CA VAL A 151 16.56 -2.46 -5.24
C VAL A 151 17.02 -3.67 -6.02
N ALA A 152 17.56 -3.42 -7.22
CA ALA A 152 18.24 -4.44 -8.01
C ALA A 152 19.73 -4.43 -7.70
N TYR A 153 20.33 -5.63 -7.70
CA TYR A 153 21.76 -5.83 -7.59
C TYR A 153 22.23 -6.63 -8.80
N SER A 154 23.41 -6.23 -9.30
CA SER A 154 24.19 -6.92 -10.33
C SER A 154 25.09 -7.98 -9.72
#